data_AF-A0A482VSL0-F1
#
_entry.id   AF-A0A482VSL0-F1
#
_cell.length_a   1.000
_cell.length_b   1.000
_cell.length_c   1.000
_cell.angle_alpha   90.00
_cell.angle_beta   90.00
_cell.angle_gamma   90.00
#
_symmetry.space_group_name_H-M   'P 1'
#
loop_
_entity.id
_entity.type
_entity.pdbx_description
1 polymer ?
#
loop_
_entity_poly.entity_id
_entity_poly.type
_entity_poly.pdbx_seq_one_letter_code
_entity_poly.pdbx_strand_id
1 'polypeptide(L)'
;MQKPDLRFHNVHSKGIKISQDGTLARRIEPFGFVFTSRPVIIDEVITIKFMEVTNRTTEAFAFCFGVTSTNPSDTSFEDIRDFTYLDLIKNLGYLALPLDKKVCATRNTVLSFWINSSGQMHYLINGEEKGKFGKKIEMKTPQWALIYFFESPISIKLLTNPTPKREDSETKMNIITVPPSPAAASDVVDKRNEEPSECVICYENNIEMALYPCGHTCMCYTCAQKQRHDEDGRYCPMCRATIKDVMKIYKP
;
A
#
# COMPACT_ATOMS: atom_id res chain seq x y z
N MET A 1 24.37 0.31 13.92
CA MET A 1 23.62 1.38 13.22
C MET A 1 22.25 0.81 12.87
N GLN A 2 21.17 1.42 13.34
CA GLN A 2 19.81 0.92 13.11
C GLN A 2 19.44 1.12 11.64
N LYS A 3 18.97 0.07 10.98
CA LYS A 3 18.53 0.12 9.60
C LYS A 3 17.31 1.06 9.49
N PRO A 4 17.23 1.93 8.48
CA PRO A 4 16.07 2.79 8.28
C PRO A 4 14.85 1.95 7.84
N ASP A 5 13.69 2.33 8.34
CA ASP A 5 12.41 1.71 7.98
C ASP A 5 12.20 1.75 6.48
N LEU A 6 11.65 0.65 5.94
CA LEU A 6 11.34 0.55 4.52
C LEU A 6 10.10 1.39 4.21
N ARG A 7 10.20 2.25 3.21
CA ARG A 7 9.12 3.11 2.70
C ARG A 7 9.05 2.98 1.18
N PHE A 8 8.05 3.60 0.56
CA PHE A 8 8.04 3.84 -0.87
C PHE A 8 8.94 5.02 -1.22
N HIS A 9 9.60 4.96 -2.37
CA HIS A 9 10.46 6.03 -2.89
C HIS A 9 9.62 7.17 -3.45
N ASN A 10 10.15 8.39 -3.44
CA ASN A 10 9.46 9.58 -3.99
C ASN A 10 9.36 9.57 -5.53
N VAL A 11 10.20 8.76 -6.19
CA VAL A 11 10.09 8.50 -7.63
C VAL A 11 9.12 7.34 -7.81
N HIS A 12 8.02 7.62 -8.51
CA HIS A 12 6.93 6.70 -8.81
C HIS A 12 6.22 7.16 -10.09
N SER A 13 5.25 6.40 -10.60
CA SER A 13 4.48 6.85 -11.78
C SER A 13 3.54 8.01 -11.44
N LYS A 14 3.05 8.74 -12.45
CA LYS A 14 1.99 9.76 -12.27
C LYS A 14 0.69 9.19 -11.69
N GLY A 15 0.45 7.90 -11.94
CA GLY A 15 -0.75 7.19 -11.52
C GLY A 15 -0.78 6.77 -10.05
N ILE A 16 0.22 7.16 -9.26
CA ILE A 16 0.33 6.83 -7.84
C ILE A 16 0.34 8.10 -6.98
N LYS A 17 -0.34 8.04 -5.84
CA LYS A 17 -0.12 8.92 -4.69
C LYS A 17 0.46 8.12 -3.52
N ILE A 18 1.49 8.67 -2.88
CA ILE A 18 2.11 8.10 -1.68
C ILE A 18 1.74 8.96 -0.46
N SER A 19 1.51 8.33 0.69
CA SER A 19 1.28 9.01 1.96
C SER A 19 2.53 9.78 2.44
N GLN A 20 2.34 10.77 3.30
CA GLN A 20 3.45 11.59 3.82
C GLN A 20 4.51 10.78 4.58
N ASP A 21 4.11 9.72 5.28
CA ASP A 21 5.02 8.81 5.97
C ASP A 21 5.73 7.82 5.02
N GLY A 22 5.35 7.79 3.74
CA GLY A 22 5.90 6.90 2.72
C GLY A 22 5.47 5.44 2.86
N THR A 23 4.50 5.10 3.71
CA THR A 23 4.14 3.69 3.95
C THR A 23 2.95 3.21 3.14
N LEU A 24 2.12 4.11 2.59
CA LEU A 24 0.94 3.77 1.79
C LEU A 24 1.09 4.31 0.37
N ALA A 25 0.82 3.46 -0.61
CA ALA A 25 0.77 3.83 -2.02
C ALA A 25 -0.63 3.51 -2.57
N ARG A 26 -1.23 4.47 -3.26
CA ARG A 26 -2.58 4.38 -3.83
C ARG A 26 -2.53 4.72 -5.32
N ARG A 27 -3.10 3.83 -6.13
CA ARG A 27 -3.35 4.06 -7.54
C ARG A 27 -4.54 5.00 -7.73
N ILE A 28 -4.35 6.01 -8.57
CA ILE A 28 -5.35 7.03 -8.93
C ILE A 28 -5.65 7.08 -10.43
N GLU A 29 -4.86 6.39 -11.24
CA GLU A 29 -5.03 6.25 -12.70
C GLU A 29 -5.25 4.77 -13.09
N PRO A 30 -5.47 4.42 -14.36
CA PRO A 30 -5.64 3.03 -14.78
C PRO A 30 -4.48 2.10 -14.43
N PHE A 31 -3.27 2.61 -14.20
CA PHE A 31 -2.14 1.83 -13.69
C PHE A 31 -1.16 2.73 -12.95
N GLY A 32 -0.16 2.13 -12.31
CA GLY A 32 0.97 2.87 -11.78
C GLY A 32 2.03 1.97 -11.16
N PHE A 33 3.15 2.55 -10.74
CA PHE A 33 4.20 1.78 -10.07
C PHE A 33 4.93 2.59 -9.02
N VAL A 34 5.53 1.87 -8.06
CA VAL A 34 6.36 2.41 -6.99
C VAL A 34 7.61 1.57 -6.78
N PHE A 35 8.65 2.21 -6.27
CA PHE A 35 9.84 1.53 -5.77
C PHE A 35 9.87 1.57 -4.24
N THR A 36 10.64 0.69 -3.62
CA THR A 36 11.09 0.88 -2.24
C THR A 36 12.10 2.02 -2.14
N SER A 37 12.16 2.68 -0.99
CA SER A 37 13.05 3.82 -0.71
C SER A 37 14.54 3.46 -0.68
N ARG A 38 14.86 2.17 -0.52
CA ARG A 38 16.21 1.63 -0.49
C ARG A 38 16.25 0.23 -1.12
N PRO A 39 17.46 -0.31 -1.42
CA PRO A 39 17.60 -1.69 -1.81
C PRO A 39 17.01 -2.65 -0.79
N VAL A 40 16.47 -3.75 -1.31
CA VAL A 40 16.04 -4.91 -0.52
C VAL A 40 17.28 -5.57 0.07
N ILE A 41 17.22 -5.90 1.35
CA ILE A 41 18.31 -6.62 2.01
C ILE A 41 18.05 -8.12 1.84
N ILE A 42 19.11 -8.90 1.66
CA ILE A 42 19.01 -10.35 1.57
C ILE A 42 18.35 -10.89 2.84
N ASP A 43 17.41 -11.82 2.67
CA ASP A 43 16.60 -12.41 3.73
C ASP A 43 15.72 -11.41 4.52
N GLU A 44 15.65 -10.15 4.10
CA GLU A 44 14.66 -9.21 4.62
C GLU A 44 13.29 -9.50 4.01
N VAL A 45 12.31 -9.77 4.86
CA VAL A 45 10.91 -9.90 4.47
C VAL A 45 10.27 -8.53 4.29
N ILE A 46 9.87 -8.24 3.06
CA ILE A 46 9.04 -7.09 2.70
C ILE A 46 7.58 -7.51 2.81
N THR A 47 6.82 -6.84 3.68
CA THR A 47 5.43 -7.17 3.93
C THR A 47 4.53 -6.04 3.47
N ILE A 48 3.53 -6.38 2.64
CA ILE A 48 2.59 -5.47 2.01
C ILE A 48 1.18 -5.92 2.34
N LYS A 49 0.36 -5.02 2.89
CA LYS A 49 -1.07 -5.24 3.13
C LYS A 49 -1.91 -4.57 2.06
N PHE A 50 -2.89 -5.27 1.53
CA PHE A 50 -3.85 -4.72 0.56
C PHE A 50 -4.95 -3.96 1.31
N MET A 51 -4.99 -2.64 1.12
CA MET A 51 -5.83 -1.74 1.91
C MET A 51 -7.17 -1.49 1.21
N GLU A 52 -7.12 -1.21 -0.09
CA GLU A 52 -8.30 -1.04 -0.93
C GLU A 52 -8.20 -1.94 -2.16
N VAL A 53 -9.30 -2.59 -2.51
CA VAL A 53 -9.38 -3.61 -3.56
C VAL A 53 -10.64 -3.41 -4.37
N THR A 54 -10.64 -3.93 -5.60
CA THR A 54 -11.83 -4.07 -6.43
C THR A 54 -11.96 -5.52 -6.87
N ASN A 55 -13.20 -6.01 -6.95
CA ASN A 55 -13.52 -7.33 -7.51
C ASN A 55 -13.85 -7.28 -9.01
N ARG A 56 -13.85 -6.08 -9.61
CA ARG A 56 -14.11 -5.86 -11.04
C ARG A 56 -12.80 -5.88 -11.80
N THR A 57 -12.16 -7.04 -11.86
CA THR A 57 -10.94 -7.27 -12.64
C THR A 57 -11.28 -7.93 -13.97
N THR A 58 -10.81 -7.39 -15.08
CA THR A 58 -11.05 -7.95 -16.42
C THR A 58 -9.95 -8.90 -16.85
N GLU A 59 -8.78 -8.80 -16.23
CA GLU A 59 -7.56 -9.46 -16.67
C GLU A 59 -7.20 -10.68 -15.82
N ALA A 60 -6.26 -11.50 -16.29
CA ALA A 60 -5.82 -12.70 -15.57
C ALA A 60 -5.01 -12.35 -14.31
N PHE A 61 -4.31 -11.22 -14.33
CA PHE A 61 -3.57 -10.66 -13.20
C PHE A 61 -3.94 -9.19 -13.03
N ALA A 62 -3.89 -8.72 -11.78
CA ALA A 62 -4.35 -7.37 -11.42
C ALA A 62 -3.24 -6.52 -10.77
N PHE A 63 -2.14 -7.16 -10.41
CA PHE A 63 -1.01 -6.59 -9.66
C PHE A 63 0.25 -7.44 -9.84
N CYS A 64 1.39 -6.79 -9.91
CA CYS A 64 2.69 -7.44 -10.01
C CYS A 64 3.63 -6.89 -8.95
N PHE A 65 4.46 -7.77 -8.39
CA PHE A 65 5.55 -7.40 -7.49
C PHE A 65 6.83 -8.06 -7.95
N GLY A 66 7.97 -7.49 -7.62
CA GLY A 66 9.25 -8.08 -7.97
C GLY A 66 10.37 -7.10 -7.70
N VAL A 67 11.43 -7.18 -8.51
CA VAL A 67 12.60 -6.34 -8.31
C VAL A 67 13.18 -5.77 -9.59
N THR A 68 14.01 -4.76 -9.42
CA THR A 68 14.82 -4.12 -10.45
C THR A 68 16.20 -3.80 -9.89
N SER A 69 17.23 -3.86 -10.73
CA SER A 69 18.57 -3.37 -10.41
C SER A 69 18.72 -1.87 -10.63
N THR A 70 17.68 -1.19 -11.15
CA THR A 70 17.70 0.24 -11.40
C THR A 70 17.46 0.99 -10.10
N ASN A 71 18.40 1.87 -9.74
CA ASN A 71 18.24 2.77 -8.63
C ASN A 71 17.22 3.86 -8.99
N PRO A 72 16.10 4.01 -8.24
CA PRO A 72 15.10 5.03 -8.53
C PRO A 72 15.63 6.45 -8.36
N SER A 73 16.73 6.68 -7.63
CA SER A 73 17.38 8.00 -7.54
C SER A 73 18.18 8.38 -8.79
N ASP A 74 18.60 7.41 -9.59
CA ASP A 74 19.36 7.65 -10.83
C ASP A 74 18.42 7.92 -12.02
N THR A 75 17.12 7.90 -11.76
CA THR A 75 16.07 8.03 -12.77
C THR A 75 15.30 9.33 -12.57
N SER A 76 15.18 10.15 -13.61
CA SER A 76 14.30 11.33 -13.56
C SER A 76 12.84 10.90 -13.50
N PHE A 77 12.06 11.52 -12.61
CA PHE A 77 10.61 11.30 -12.55
C PHE A 77 9.93 11.58 -13.90
N GLU A 78 10.31 12.65 -14.59
CA GLU A 78 9.70 13.02 -15.88
C GLU A 78 9.96 11.96 -16.96
N ASP A 79 11.09 11.27 -16.91
CA ASP A 79 11.43 10.26 -17.91
C ASP A 79 10.58 9.00 -17.76
N ILE A 80 10.13 8.69 -16.53
CA ILE A 80 9.48 7.40 -16.23
C ILE A 80 8.03 7.50 -15.77
N ARG A 81 7.52 8.70 -15.48
CA ARG A 81 6.20 8.88 -14.87
C ARG A 81 5.05 8.22 -15.64
N ASP A 82 5.23 8.01 -16.94
CA ASP A 82 4.25 7.45 -17.88
C ASP A 82 4.58 6.03 -18.35
N PHE A 83 5.62 5.39 -17.79
CA PHE A 83 6.01 4.04 -18.17
C PHE A 83 4.88 3.03 -17.94
N THR A 84 4.62 2.25 -18.98
CA THR A 84 3.73 1.10 -18.93
C THR A 84 4.44 -0.11 -18.34
N TYR A 85 3.70 -1.20 -18.08
CA TYR A 85 4.28 -2.47 -17.65
C TYR A 85 5.44 -2.96 -18.54
N LEU A 86 5.31 -2.82 -19.87
CA LEU A 86 6.34 -3.27 -20.81
C LEU A 86 7.59 -2.38 -20.75
N ASP A 87 7.43 -1.08 -20.51
CA ASP A 87 8.55 -0.15 -20.37
C ASP A 87 9.37 -0.46 -19.10
N LEU A 88 8.69 -0.82 -18.01
CA LEU A 88 9.37 -1.26 -16.78
C LEU A 88 10.26 -2.48 -17.02
N ILE A 89 9.77 -3.46 -17.79
CA ILE A 89 10.57 -4.66 -18.11
C ILE A 89 11.76 -4.29 -19.00
N LYS A 90 11.51 -3.54 -20.09
CA LYS A 90 12.52 -3.25 -21.12
C LYS A 90 13.59 -2.27 -20.64
N ASN A 91 13.16 -1.19 -19.99
CA ASN A 91 14.01 -0.04 -19.71
C ASN A 91 14.57 -0.08 -18.29
N LEU A 92 13.83 -0.67 -17.34
CA LEU A 92 14.25 -0.75 -15.94
C LEU A 92 14.67 -2.16 -15.53
N GLY A 93 14.65 -3.14 -16.43
CA GLY A 93 15.00 -4.52 -16.11
C GLY A 93 14.08 -5.14 -15.04
N TYR A 94 12.81 -4.74 -15.00
CA TYR A 94 11.86 -5.20 -14.00
C TYR A 94 11.62 -6.72 -14.12
N LEU A 95 12.00 -7.45 -13.07
CA LEU A 95 11.71 -8.86 -12.89
C LEU A 95 10.40 -9.01 -12.11
N ALA A 96 9.28 -9.01 -12.85
CA ALA A 96 7.94 -9.01 -12.28
C ALA A 96 7.39 -10.43 -12.03
N LEU A 97 6.70 -10.60 -10.90
CA LEU A 97 5.88 -11.75 -10.56
C LEU A 97 4.40 -11.31 -10.48
N PRO A 98 3.53 -11.79 -11.38
CA PRO A 98 2.10 -11.46 -11.36
C PRO A 98 1.37 -12.22 -10.25
N LEU A 99 0.42 -11.55 -9.58
CA LEU A 99 -0.47 -12.20 -8.61
C LEU A 99 -1.83 -12.53 -9.20
N ASP A 100 -2.39 -13.66 -8.76
CA ASP A 100 -3.74 -14.10 -9.11
C ASP A 100 -4.78 -13.05 -8.73
N LYS A 101 -5.71 -12.77 -9.64
CA LYS A 101 -6.73 -11.74 -9.45
C LYS A 101 -7.63 -11.96 -8.22
N LYS A 102 -7.89 -13.21 -7.83
CA LYS A 102 -8.71 -13.51 -6.64
C LYS A 102 -7.99 -13.10 -5.35
N VAL A 103 -6.67 -13.33 -5.30
CA VAL A 103 -5.82 -12.87 -4.19
C VAL A 103 -5.85 -11.34 -4.12
N CYS A 104 -5.73 -10.69 -5.27
CA CYS A 104 -5.74 -9.24 -5.41
C CYS A 104 -7.09 -8.58 -5.07
N ALA A 105 -8.21 -9.29 -5.25
CA ALA A 105 -9.55 -8.83 -4.93
C ALA A 105 -9.91 -8.97 -3.44
N THR A 106 -9.04 -9.56 -2.62
CA THR A 106 -9.30 -9.81 -1.20
C THR A 106 -8.68 -8.70 -0.34
N ARG A 107 -9.53 -7.92 0.34
CA ARG A 107 -9.08 -6.84 1.24
C ARG A 107 -8.34 -7.43 2.43
N ASN A 108 -7.35 -6.70 2.94
CA ASN A 108 -6.49 -7.10 4.06
C ASN A 108 -5.59 -8.31 3.76
N THR A 109 -5.54 -8.80 2.51
CA THR A 109 -4.49 -9.74 2.09
C THR A 109 -3.12 -9.19 2.42
N VAL A 110 -2.27 -10.06 2.96
CA VAL A 110 -0.88 -9.77 3.28
C VAL A 110 0.01 -10.54 2.31
N LEU A 111 0.71 -9.81 1.46
CA LEU A 111 1.79 -10.32 0.62
C LEU A 111 3.10 -10.11 1.38
N SER A 112 3.88 -11.17 1.57
CA SER A 112 5.25 -11.08 2.07
C SER A 112 6.20 -11.69 1.05
N PHE A 113 7.32 -11.05 0.76
CA PHE A 113 8.33 -11.61 -0.15
C PHE A 113 9.74 -11.18 0.25
N TRP A 114 10.72 -11.99 -0.13
CA TRP A 114 12.14 -11.73 0.11
C TRP A 114 12.99 -12.41 -0.96
N ILE A 115 14.25 -11.97 -1.05
CA ILE A 115 15.28 -12.65 -1.84
C ILE A 115 16.23 -13.31 -0.84
N ASN A 116 16.44 -14.61 -1.00
CA ASN A 116 17.38 -15.31 -0.14
C ASN A 116 18.84 -15.18 -0.63
N SER A 117 19.78 -15.68 0.17
CA SER A 117 21.21 -15.67 -0.14
C SER A 117 21.61 -16.37 -1.45
N SER A 118 20.76 -17.24 -2.01
CA SER A 118 21.01 -17.89 -3.31
C SER A 118 20.44 -17.12 -4.51
N GLY A 119 19.90 -15.91 -4.28
CA GLY A 119 19.27 -15.07 -5.30
C GLY A 119 17.87 -15.56 -5.69
N GLN A 120 17.28 -16.48 -4.92
CA GLN A 120 15.95 -17.00 -5.14
C GLN A 120 14.94 -16.09 -4.43
N MET A 121 13.96 -15.56 -5.18
CA MET A 121 12.84 -14.82 -4.59
C MET A 121 11.73 -15.78 -4.18
N HIS A 122 11.22 -15.61 -2.96
CA HIS A 122 10.12 -16.39 -2.35
C HIS A 122 9.00 -15.44 -1.94
N TYR A 123 7.78 -15.96 -1.84
CA TYR A 123 6.65 -15.17 -1.35
C TYR A 123 5.60 -16.00 -0.63
N LEU A 124 4.91 -15.33 0.28
CA LEU A 124 3.79 -15.82 1.07
C LEU A 124 2.55 -14.96 0.77
N ILE A 125 1.39 -15.59 0.85
CA ILE A 125 0.09 -14.91 0.88
C ILE A 125 -0.59 -15.31 2.18
N ASN A 126 -0.90 -14.33 3.03
CA ASN A 126 -1.50 -14.54 4.35
C ASN A 126 -0.74 -15.55 5.21
N GLY A 127 0.60 -15.54 5.13
CA GLY A 127 1.49 -16.45 5.87
C GLY A 127 1.69 -17.83 5.23
N GLU A 128 0.97 -18.17 4.17
CA GLU A 128 1.12 -19.45 3.46
C GLU A 128 2.09 -19.31 2.28
N GLU A 129 3.07 -20.22 2.17
CA GLU A 129 4.04 -20.22 1.07
C GLU A 129 3.38 -20.62 -0.25
N LYS A 130 3.48 -19.74 -1.24
CA LYS A 130 2.85 -19.94 -2.55
C LYS A 130 3.82 -20.29 -3.66
N GLY A 131 5.09 -19.89 -3.56
CA GLY A 131 6.09 -20.31 -4.53
C GLY A 131 7.33 -19.45 -4.58
N LYS A 132 8.11 -19.68 -5.65
CA LYS A 132 9.41 -19.07 -5.90
C LYS A 132 9.45 -18.52 -7.32
N PHE A 133 10.13 -17.40 -7.53
CA PHE A 133 10.32 -16.86 -8.87
C PHE A 133 11.21 -17.77 -9.72
N GLY A 134 10.80 -18.15 -10.93
CA GLY A 134 11.52 -19.18 -11.70
C GLY A 134 12.97 -18.81 -12.08
N LYS A 135 13.30 -17.52 -12.12
CA LYS A 135 14.64 -17.01 -12.46
C LYS A 135 15.38 -16.56 -11.20
N LYS A 136 16.66 -16.92 -11.09
CA LYS A 136 17.52 -16.37 -10.04
C LYS A 136 17.87 -14.91 -10.33
N ILE A 137 17.83 -14.10 -9.30
CA ILE A 137 18.16 -12.67 -9.35
C ILE A 137 19.68 -12.53 -9.22
N GLU A 138 20.27 -11.66 -10.02
CA GLU A 138 21.70 -11.38 -9.94
C GLU A 138 22.00 -10.49 -8.72
N MET A 139 22.77 -11.04 -7.78
CA MET A 139 23.04 -10.41 -6.48
C MET A 139 24.29 -9.51 -6.49
N LYS A 140 24.90 -9.27 -7.66
CA LYS A 140 26.09 -8.40 -7.78
C LYS A 140 25.72 -6.91 -7.69
N THR A 141 24.50 -6.57 -8.07
CA THR A 141 23.95 -5.22 -8.00
C THR A 141 22.86 -5.16 -6.94
N PRO A 142 22.73 -4.04 -6.21
CA PRO A 142 21.60 -3.81 -5.33
C PRO A 142 20.28 -3.92 -6.11
N GLN A 143 19.24 -4.43 -5.44
CA GLN A 143 17.92 -4.63 -6.03
C GLN A 143 16.91 -3.79 -5.25
N TRP A 144 16.02 -3.09 -5.93
CA TRP A 144 14.88 -2.40 -5.33
C TRP A 144 13.62 -3.22 -5.59
N ALA A 145 12.70 -3.26 -4.62
CA ALA A 145 11.39 -3.79 -4.92
C ALA A 145 10.65 -2.80 -5.80
N LEU A 146 10.14 -3.28 -6.92
CA LEU A 146 9.31 -2.54 -7.86
C LEU A 146 7.95 -3.21 -7.90
N ILE A 147 6.91 -2.42 -7.70
CA ILE A 147 5.52 -2.88 -7.57
C ILE A 147 4.69 -2.16 -8.62
N TYR A 148 3.91 -2.91 -9.39
CA TYR A 148 3.06 -2.40 -10.46
C TYR A 148 1.57 -2.68 -10.14
N PHE A 149 0.78 -1.61 -10.18
CA PHE A 149 -0.66 -1.59 -9.98
C PHE A 149 -1.36 -1.54 -11.34
N PHE A 150 -2.39 -2.37 -11.53
CA PHE A 150 -3.20 -2.32 -12.76
C PHE A 150 -4.70 -2.28 -12.48
N GLU A 151 -5.24 -3.25 -11.74
CA GLU A 151 -6.68 -3.27 -11.44
C GLU A 151 -6.95 -3.34 -9.93
N SER A 152 -6.37 -4.32 -9.24
CA SER A 152 -6.52 -4.51 -7.81
C SER A 152 -5.22 -5.10 -7.25
N PRO A 153 -4.79 -4.75 -6.02
CA PRO A 153 -5.33 -3.71 -5.15
C PRO A 153 -5.25 -2.29 -5.73
N ILE A 154 -6.14 -1.42 -5.27
CA ILE A 154 -6.12 0.02 -5.53
C ILE A 154 -5.11 0.70 -4.61
N SER A 155 -4.96 0.22 -3.37
CA SER A 155 -3.95 0.74 -2.45
C SER A 155 -3.32 -0.35 -1.60
N ILE A 156 -2.05 -0.14 -1.27
CA ILE A 156 -1.24 -1.05 -0.48
C ILE A 156 -0.50 -0.27 0.61
N LYS A 157 -0.21 -0.95 1.72
CA LYS A 157 0.59 -0.41 2.81
C LYS A 157 1.78 -1.32 3.11
N LEU A 158 2.98 -0.76 3.14
CA LEU A 158 4.15 -1.42 3.70
C LEU A 158 3.94 -1.56 5.21
N LEU A 159 4.01 -2.80 5.69
CA LEU A 159 3.98 -3.07 7.12
C LEU A 159 5.42 -3.03 7.62
N THR A 160 5.70 -2.14 8.56
CA THR A 160 6.92 -2.22 9.37
C THR A 160 6.80 -3.51 10.18
N ASN A 161 7.64 -4.51 9.89
CA ASN A 161 7.81 -5.61 10.84
C ASN A 161 8.29 -4.96 12.14
N PRO A 162 7.58 -5.15 13.27
CA PRO A 162 8.18 -4.83 14.55
C PRO A 162 9.47 -5.64 14.59
N THR A 163 10.61 -4.97 14.72
CA THR A 163 11.87 -5.66 15.02
C THR A 163 11.56 -6.64 16.16
N PRO A 164 11.80 -7.95 16.02
CA PRO A 164 11.67 -8.84 17.15
C PRO A 164 12.63 -8.31 18.22
N LYS A 165 12.07 -7.73 19.29
CA LYS A 165 12.84 -7.50 20.50
C LYS A 165 13.24 -8.90 20.93
N ARG A 166 14.56 -9.19 20.92
CA ARG A 166 15.08 -10.36 21.63
C ARG A 166 14.73 -10.14 23.10
N GLU A 167 13.63 -10.73 23.54
CA GLU A 167 13.44 -11.01 24.95
C GLU A 167 14.31 -12.24 25.24
N ASP A 168 15.52 -11.96 25.72
CA ASP A 168 16.30 -12.93 26.45
C ASP A 168 15.51 -13.29 27.71
N SER A 169 14.86 -14.45 27.72
CA SER A 169 14.57 -15.19 28.95
C SER A 169 14.25 -16.63 28.60
N GLU A 170 15.26 -17.47 28.79
CA GLU A 170 15.09 -18.86 29.18
C GLU A 170 14.01 -18.95 30.26
N THR A 171 13.01 -19.82 30.10
CA THR A 171 12.57 -20.76 31.16
C THR A 171 11.59 -21.78 30.58
N LYS A 172 12.13 -23.01 30.47
CA LYS A 172 11.53 -24.33 30.74
C LYS A 172 10.15 -24.69 30.19
N MET A 173 10.17 -25.83 29.50
CA MET A 173 9.06 -26.73 29.21
C MET A 173 8.05 -26.84 30.35
N ASN A 174 6.77 -26.92 30.00
CA ASN A 174 5.87 -27.88 30.63
C ASN A 174 4.80 -28.35 29.61
N ILE A 175 4.74 -29.66 29.47
CA ILE A 175 3.72 -30.43 28.75
C ILE A 175 2.51 -30.53 29.67
N ILE A 176 1.34 -30.01 29.26
CA ILE A 176 0.03 -30.50 29.75
C ILE A 176 -0.99 -30.50 28.60
N THR A 177 -1.59 -31.67 28.44
CA THR A 177 -2.62 -32.13 27.50
C THR A 177 -3.96 -31.36 27.60
N VAL A 178 -4.66 -31.16 26.48
CA VAL A 178 -6.04 -30.66 26.43
C VAL A 178 -6.96 -31.74 25.81
N PRO A 179 -8.10 -32.13 26.44
CA PRO A 179 -9.13 -32.98 25.83
C PRO A 179 -10.19 -32.14 25.07
N PRO A 180 -11.09 -32.76 24.27
CA PRO A 180 -11.83 -32.05 23.23
C PRO A 180 -13.14 -31.39 23.68
N SER A 181 -13.56 -30.43 22.86
CA SER A 181 -14.82 -29.64 22.72
C SER A 181 -16.12 -30.25 23.31
N PRO A 182 -17.13 -29.41 23.67
CA PRO A 182 -18.25 -29.19 22.73
C PRO A 182 -18.87 -27.77 22.66
N ALA A 183 -19.45 -27.52 21.48
CA ALA A 183 -20.39 -26.51 20.96
C ALA A 183 -21.24 -25.61 21.91
N ALA A 184 -21.45 -24.33 21.53
CA ALA A 184 -22.71 -23.80 20.93
C ALA A 184 -22.88 -22.25 21.00
N ALA A 185 -23.59 -21.73 19.98
CA ALA A 185 -24.44 -20.52 19.93
C ALA A 185 -23.86 -19.08 19.80
N SER A 186 -24.09 -18.53 18.59
CA SER A 186 -24.73 -17.24 18.22
C SER A 186 -24.40 -15.93 18.95
N ASP A 187 -24.01 -14.90 18.17
CA ASP A 187 -24.71 -13.60 18.22
C ASP A 187 -24.41 -12.74 16.97
N VAL A 188 -25.49 -12.12 16.47
CA VAL A 188 -25.60 -11.32 15.25
C VAL A 188 -25.41 -9.85 15.63
N VAL A 189 -24.53 -9.09 14.96
CA VAL A 189 -24.46 -7.63 15.14
C VAL A 189 -24.53 -6.89 13.80
N ASP A 190 -25.52 -6.01 13.78
CA ASP A 190 -26.07 -5.12 12.78
C ASP A 190 -25.04 -4.13 12.16
N LYS A 191 -25.05 -4.00 10.83
CA LYS A 191 -24.26 -3.01 10.07
C LYS A 191 -25.17 -1.84 9.72
N ARG A 192 -25.20 -0.82 10.58
CA ARG A 192 -25.69 0.51 10.18
C ARG A 192 -24.61 1.22 9.37
N ASN A 193 -25.00 1.70 8.19
CA ASN A 193 -24.20 2.57 7.32
C ASN A 193 -23.72 3.80 8.12
N GLU A 194 -22.45 3.80 8.52
CA GLU A 194 -21.81 5.03 8.99
C GLU A 194 -21.31 5.78 7.77
N GLU A 195 -21.91 6.95 7.51
CA GLU A 195 -21.34 7.93 6.60
C GLU A 195 -19.88 8.20 6.98
N PRO A 196 -18.97 8.41 6.00
CA PRO A 196 -17.57 8.63 6.28
C PRO A 196 -17.44 9.75 7.32
N SER A 197 -16.94 9.39 8.50
CA SER A 197 -16.76 10.32 9.61
C SER A 197 -15.43 11.06 9.50
N GLU A 198 -14.52 10.61 8.63
CA GLU A 198 -13.13 11.04 8.58
C GLU A 198 -12.81 11.88 7.34
N CYS A 199 -11.94 12.87 7.50
CA CYS A 199 -11.54 13.79 6.44
C CYS A 199 -10.85 13.06 5.28
N VAL A 200 -11.26 13.32 4.04
CA VAL A 200 -10.69 12.70 2.83
C VAL A 200 -9.30 13.20 2.44
N ILE A 201 -8.77 14.19 3.17
CA ILE A 201 -7.44 14.76 2.94
C ILE A 201 -6.43 14.19 3.93
N CYS A 202 -6.70 14.31 5.23
CA CYS A 202 -5.79 13.80 6.27
C CYS A 202 -6.12 12.39 6.74
N TYR A 203 -7.38 11.95 6.63
CA TYR A 203 -7.87 10.68 7.19
C TYR A 203 -7.61 10.49 8.69
N GLU A 204 -7.33 11.59 9.40
CA GLU A 204 -7.01 11.60 10.83
C GLU A 204 -8.12 12.26 11.66
N ASN A 205 -8.68 13.35 11.13
CA ASN A 205 -9.63 14.19 11.86
C ASN A 205 -11.04 14.01 11.29
N ASN A 206 -12.04 14.19 12.14
CA ASN A 206 -13.43 14.09 11.74
C ASN A 206 -13.82 15.17 10.71
N ILE A 207 -14.79 14.84 9.86
CA ILE A 207 -15.42 15.79 8.94
C ILE A 207 -16.25 16.77 9.76
N GLU A 208 -15.87 18.03 9.66
CA GLU A 208 -16.48 19.14 10.41
C GLU A 208 -16.88 20.31 9.51
N MET A 209 -16.49 20.28 8.23
CA MET A 209 -16.62 21.42 7.33
C MET A 209 -17.40 21.06 6.06
N ALA A 210 -18.36 21.91 5.70
CA ALA A 210 -19.00 21.96 4.39
C ALA A 210 -18.31 22.99 3.48
N LEU A 211 -18.19 22.68 2.19
CA LEU A 211 -17.50 23.52 1.21
C LEU A 211 -18.48 24.34 0.38
N TYR A 212 -18.43 25.66 0.46
CA TYR A 212 -19.29 26.55 -0.33
C TYR A 212 -18.66 26.82 -1.71
N PRO A 213 -19.41 26.72 -2.83
CA PRO A 213 -20.87 26.57 -2.93
C PRO A 213 -21.40 25.13 -3.08
N CYS A 214 -20.54 24.11 -3.15
CA CYS A 214 -20.97 22.75 -3.54
C CYS A 214 -21.56 21.90 -2.41
N GLY A 215 -21.46 22.33 -1.15
CA GLY A 215 -22.06 21.68 0.02
C GLY A 215 -21.38 20.40 0.50
N HIS A 216 -20.37 19.88 -0.19
CA HIS A 216 -19.77 18.59 0.17
C HIS A 216 -19.04 18.65 1.52
N THR A 217 -19.36 17.72 2.41
CA THR A 217 -18.75 17.56 3.73
C THR A 217 -17.72 16.45 3.68
N CYS A 218 -16.47 16.79 3.34
CA CYS A 218 -15.40 15.81 3.14
C CYS A 218 -14.10 16.17 3.86
N MET A 219 -14.02 17.33 4.52
CA MET A 219 -12.79 17.80 5.15
C MET A 219 -12.97 18.13 6.64
N CYS A 220 -11.92 17.94 7.42
CA CYS A 220 -11.81 18.51 8.76
C CYS A 220 -11.52 20.00 8.70
N TYR A 221 -11.64 20.70 9.84
CA TYR A 221 -11.35 22.12 9.95
C TYR A 221 -9.97 22.51 9.38
N THR A 222 -8.92 21.80 9.79
CA THR A 222 -7.54 22.11 9.42
C THR A 222 -7.28 21.94 7.92
N CYS A 223 -7.77 20.85 7.32
CA CYS A 223 -7.61 20.60 5.89
C CYS A 223 -8.45 21.56 5.05
N ALA A 224 -9.66 21.89 5.48
CA ALA A 224 -10.53 22.84 4.78
C ALA A 224 -9.94 24.25 4.76
N GLN A 225 -9.37 24.71 5.89
CA GLN A 225 -8.67 25.99 5.97
C GLN A 225 -7.44 26.03 5.06
N LYS A 226 -6.60 24.99 5.09
CA LYS A 226 -5.43 24.89 4.20
C LYS A 226 -5.84 24.91 2.73
N GLN A 227 -6.81 24.09 2.33
CA GLN A 227 -7.28 24.01 0.94
C GLN A 227 -7.91 25.32 0.46
N ARG A 228 -8.55 26.09 1.35
CA ARG A 228 -9.12 27.41 1.03
C ARG A 228 -8.02 28.44 0.73
N HIS A 229 -6.86 28.32 1.35
CA HIS A 229 -5.76 29.28 1.22
C HIS A 229 -4.66 28.83 0.26
N ASP A 230 -4.78 27.64 -0.32
CA ASP A 230 -3.85 27.08 -1.29
C ASP A 230 -3.77 27.95 -2.56
N GLU A 231 -2.54 28.20 -3.02
CA GLU A 231 -2.23 28.96 -4.24
C GLU A 231 -2.38 28.07 -5.49
N ASP A 232 -2.17 26.75 -5.36
CA ASP A 232 -2.19 25.78 -6.47
C ASP A 232 -3.60 25.24 -6.78
N GLY A 233 -4.61 25.59 -5.98
CA GLY A 233 -6.01 25.30 -6.31
C GLY A 233 -6.95 25.12 -5.14
N ARG A 234 -7.90 26.04 -4.99
CA ARG A 234 -8.98 25.98 -3.99
C ARG A 234 -10.14 25.12 -4.47
N TYR A 235 -9.96 23.80 -4.60
CA TYR A 235 -10.99 22.91 -5.18
C TYR A 235 -11.54 21.88 -4.19
N CYS A 236 -12.85 21.61 -4.29
CA CYS A 236 -13.52 20.57 -3.54
C CYS A 236 -12.96 19.18 -3.92
N PRO A 237 -12.54 18.34 -2.96
CA PRO A 237 -12.04 16.99 -3.24
C PRO A 237 -13.07 16.05 -3.88
N MET A 238 -14.37 16.30 -3.65
CA MET A 238 -15.45 15.44 -4.14
C MET A 238 -15.87 15.78 -5.56
N CYS A 239 -15.96 17.07 -5.89
CA CYS A 239 -16.57 17.53 -7.15
C CYS A 239 -15.73 18.55 -7.93
N ARG A 240 -14.55 18.91 -7.41
CA ARG A 240 -13.63 19.89 -8.00
C ARG A 240 -14.20 21.31 -8.15
N ALA A 241 -15.36 21.62 -7.57
CA ALA A 241 -15.88 22.98 -7.53
C ALA A 241 -14.93 23.89 -6.73
N THR A 242 -14.73 25.13 -7.19
CA THR A 242 -13.92 26.12 -6.48
C THR A 242 -14.53 26.44 -5.11
N ILE A 243 -13.73 26.30 -4.06
CA ILE A 243 -14.07 26.60 -2.67
C ILE A 243 -13.97 28.11 -2.47
N LYS A 244 -15.12 28.76 -2.27
CA LYS A 244 -15.21 30.19 -1.93
C LYS A 244 -15.17 30.40 -0.41
N ASP A 245 -15.79 29.49 0.34
CA ASP A 245 -15.82 29.54 1.80
C ASP A 245 -15.94 28.11 2.39
N VAL A 246 -15.62 27.98 3.68
CA VAL A 246 -15.73 26.74 4.45
C VAL A 246 -16.57 27.01 5.69
N MET A 247 -17.67 26.26 5.85
CA MET A 247 -18.65 26.47 6.93
C MET A 247 -18.63 25.28 7.88
N LYS A 248 -18.59 25.53 9.19
CA LYS A 248 -18.63 24.47 10.20
C LYS A 248 -20.03 23.85 10.24
N ILE A 249 -20.10 22.52 10.18
CA ILE A 249 -21.36 21.78 10.32
C ILE A 249 -21.56 21.39 11.78
N TYR A 250 -22.77 21.56 12.28
CA TYR A 250 -23.20 21.08 13.60
C TYR A 250 -24.13 19.90 13.38
N LYS A 251 -23.71 18.70 13.78
CA LYS A 251 -24.60 17.55 13.84
C LYS A 251 -25.49 17.71 15.08
N PRO A 252 -26.83 17.59 14.95
CA PRO A 252 -27.73 17.65 16.10
C PRO A 252 -27.55 16.46 17.05
#